data_AF-A0A8W8JBQ4-F1
#
_entry.id   AF-A0A8W8JBQ4-F1
#
_cell.length_a   1.000
_cell.length_b   1.000
_cell.length_c   1.000
_cell.angle_alpha   90.00
_cell.angle_beta   90.00
_cell.angle_gamma   90.00
#
_symmetry.space_group_name_H-M   'P 1'
#
loop_
_entity.id
_entity.type
_entity.pdbx_description
1 polymer ?
#
loop_
_entity_poly.entity_id
_entity_poly.type
_entity_poly.pdbx_seq_one_letter_code
_entity_poly.pdbx_strand_id
1 'polypeptide(L)'
;MRDAKIITLYKNKGERSDCNNYRGTSLLSTVGKVFARVILIRLPKLADRVYPESQCGFRSKRSTIDMIFSLRQLQEKCREQQMPLYISFIDLTKAFDLVSRDGLFKILPKIECPPKLLSLVTSFHVDMKGTVQFNSSSSEPFSINSGVKQGCVLAPTLFGIFFAMLLKHAFGASTEGIHLRIRSDGNLFNLSRFKAKTKVRDRLIRDMLFADDAAVFTHIEEELQTLMNRFTMASPAIAIDDYQLDVVHQFTYLGSTITDNLSLDVELDKRIGKATSTLARLSKRVWTNPTLKTSTKMAVYNACIISTLLYGSESWTTYSRQERRLHAFHLRCLRRILGILWKDKVPNTEVLSRANLPSMFTMLRQRRLRWLGHVRRMVDGRIPKDILYGELRSGKRSTVRPQLRFKDVVYLDRSNQGKKSLCIQQKTNAHNESRA
;
A
#
# COMPACT_ATOMS: atom_id res chain seq x y z
N MET A 1 -17.14 30.52 0.16
CA MET A 1 -16.26 29.55 -0.57
C MET A 1 -15.42 28.68 0.36
N ARG A 2 -14.99 29.19 1.53
CA ARG A 2 -14.16 28.46 2.50
C ARG A 2 -14.95 27.53 3.43
N ASP A 3 -16.20 27.85 3.73
CA ASP A 3 -17.03 27.08 4.66
C ASP A 3 -17.36 25.69 4.13
N ALA A 4 -17.58 24.76 5.05
CA ALA A 4 -17.74 23.34 4.74
C ALA A 4 -19.04 22.77 5.33
N LYS A 5 -19.74 21.96 4.53
CA LYS A 5 -20.77 21.05 5.02
C LYS A 5 -20.12 19.73 5.40
N ILE A 6 -20.24 19.31 6.64
CA ILE A 6 -19.63 18.09 7.18
C ILE A 6 -20.65 16.96 7.08
N ILE A 7 -20.34 15.95 6.28
CA ILE A 7 -21.12 14.70 6.21
C ILE A 7 -20.42 13.64 7.06
N THR A 8 -21.15 12.97 7.93
CA THR A 8 -20.63 11.89 8.76
C THR A 8 -20.77 10.53 8.07
N LEU A 9 -19.69 9.75 8.08
CA LEU A 9 -19.68 8.39 7.56
C LEU A 9 -19.33 7.42 8.69
N TYR A 10 -20.20 6.44 8.94
CA TYR A 10 -19.96 5.44 9.96
C TYR A 10 -18.79 4.51 9.57
N LYS A 11 -17.82 4.33 10.47
CA LYS A 11 -16.59 3.56 10.23
C LYS A 11 -16.82 2.03 10.26
N ASN A 12 -18.05 1.57 10.49
CA ASN A 12 -18.38 0.15 10.68
C ASN A 12 -17.57 -0.51 11.82
N LYS A 13 -17.31 0.25 12.89
CA LYS A 13 -16.60 -0.20 14.09
C LYS A 13 -17.29 0.39 15.32
N GLY A 14 -17.33 -0.39 16.41
CA GLY A 14 -17.89 0.06 17.69
C GLY A 14 -19.42 0.25 17.67
N GLU A 15 -19.91 1.03 18.62
CA GLU A 15 -21.32 1.40 18.71
C GLU A 15 -21.65 2.61 17.83
N ARG A 16 -22.89 2.66 17.33
CA ARG A 16 -23.37 3.78 16.50
C ARG A 16 -23.69 5.05 17.29
N SER A 17 -23.80 4.96 18.61
CA SER A 17 -23.98 6.05 19.55
C SER A 17 -22.70 6.88 19.74
N ASP A 18 -21.54 6.24 19.65
CA ASP A 18 -20.25 6.90 19.84
C ASP A 18 -19.83 7.70 18.60
N CYS A 19 -19.70 9.01 18.78
CA CYS A 19 -19.30 9.95 17.73
C CYS A 19 -17.90 9.68 17.17
N ASN A 20 -16.99 9.06 17.93
CA ASN A 20 -15.64 8.71 17.45
C ASN A 20 -15.64 7.63 16.36
N ASN A 21 -16.73 6.86 16.28
CA ASN A 21 -16.94 5.83 15.25
C ASN A 21 -17.46 6.42 13.93
N TYR A 22 -17.57 7.75 13.83
CA TYR A 22 -17.89 8.44 12.58
C TYR A 22 -16.67 9.15 12.01
N ARG A 23 -16.68 9.32 10.70
CA ARG A 23 -15.69 10.05 9.93
C ARG A 23 -16.36 11.28 9.32
N GLY A 24 -16.04 12.46 9.83
CA GLY A 24 -16.49 13.73 9.27
C GLY A 24 -15.78 14.01 7.95
N THR A 25 -16.53 14.28 6.89
CA THR A 25 -15.99 14.68 5.58
C THR A 25 -16.50 16.08 5.26
N SER A 26 -15.57 17.04 5.22
CA SER A 26 -15.81 18.44 4.86
C SER A 26 -16.02 18.59 3.36
N LEU A 27 -17.25 18.92 2.96
CA LEU A 27 -17.62 19.23 1.59
C LEU A 27 -17.64 20.74 1.37
N LEU A 28 -16.74 21.19 0.50
CA LEU A 28 -16.72 22.56 -0.01
C LEU A 28 -17.77 22.75 -1.11
N SER A 29 -18.21 24.00 -1.29
CA SER A 29 -18.93 24.44 -2.50
C SER A 29 -18.17 24.06 -3.78
N THR A 30 -18.88 23.90 -4.89
CA THR A 30 -18.26 23.59 -6.20
C THR A 30 -17.16 24.58 -6.57
N VAL A 31 -17.44 25.87 -6.40
CA VAL A 31 -16.45 26.94 -6.64
C VAL A 31 -15.24 26.80 -5.70
N GLY A 32 -15.47 26.49 -4.41
CA GLY A 32 -14.40 26.22 -3.46
C GLY A 32 -13.53 25.02 -3.86
N LYS A 33 -14.11 23.95 -4.41
CA LYS A 33 -13.36 22.79 -4.92
C LYS A 33 -12.51 23.14 -6.13
N VAL A 34 -13.05 23.91 -7.08
CA VAL A 34 -12.32 24.39 -8.26
C VAL A 34 -11.14 25.26 -7.82
N PHE A 35 -11.38 26.20 -6.91
CA PHE A 35 -10.33 27.06 -6.38
C PHE A 35 -9.24 26.26 -5.65
N ALA A 36 -9.63 25.32 -4.78
CA ALA A 36 -8.69 24.41 -4.12
C ALA A 36 -7.86 23.59 -5.12
N ARG A 37 -8.45 23.20 -6.25
CA ARG A 37 -7.73 22.49 -7.32
C ARG A 37 -6.67 23.37 -7.99
N VAL A 38 -6.95 24.66 -8.20
CA VAL A 38 -5.98 25.62 -8.77
C VAL A 38 -4.77 25.80 -7.83
N ILE A 39 -5.00 25.87 -6.52
CA ILE A 39 -3.94 25.89 -5.50
C ILE A 39 -3.15 24.58 -5.55
N LEU A 40 -3.84 23.43 -5.63
CA LEU A 40 -3.22 22.10 -5.64
C LEU A 40 -2.29 21.87 -6.85
N ILE A 41 -2.43 22.61 -7.95
CA ILE A 41 -1.48 22.48 -9.07
C ILE A 41 -0.07 22.93 -8.67
N ARG A 42 0.05 23.84 -7.69
CA ARG A 42 1.33 24.43 -7.25
C ARG A 42 1.88 23.76 -6.00
N LEU A 43 1.01 23.32 -5.09
CA LEU A 43 1.41 22.81 -3.77
C LEU A 43 2.31 21.54 -3.81
N PRO A 44 2.13 20.56 -4.71
CA PRO A 44 3.01 19.40 -4.82
C PRO A 44 4.47 19.76 -5.14
N LYS A 45 4.70 20.85 -5.88
CA LYS A 45 6.07 21.33 -6.17
C LYS A 45 6.80 21.76 -4.89
N LEU A 46 6.06 22.32 -3.92
CA LEU A 46 6.59 22.64 -2.60
C LEU A 46 6.77 21.38 -1.77
N ALA A 47 5.79 20.47 -1.81
CA ALA A 47 5.84 19.22 -1.08
C ALA A 47 7.05 18.36 -1.46
N ASP A 48 7.40 18.28 -2.74
CA ASP A 48 8.56 17.51 -3.22
C ASP A 48 9.90 18.03 -2.68
N ARG A 49 9.98 19.27 -2.17
CA ARG A 49 11.20 19.82 -1.54
C ARG A 49 11.47 19.23 -0.15
N VAL A 50 10.43 18.73 0.52
CA VAL A 50 10.53 18.24 1.91
C VAL A 50 10.16 16.78 2.06
N TYR A 51 9.41 16.21 1.11
CA TYR A 51 8.97 14.83 1.21
C TYR A 51 10.16 13.87 1.17
N PRO A 52 10.34 13.04 2.22
CA PRO A 52 11.31 11.96 2.13
C PRO A 52 10.89 11.00 1.02
N GLU A 53 11.82 10.19 0.56
CA GLU A 53 11.52 9.17 -0.44
C GLU A 53 10.41 8.23 0.06
N SER A 54 10.51 7.87 1.34
CA SER A 54 9.67 6.89 2.03
C SER A 54 8.20 7.30 2.10
N GLN A 55 7.88 8.59 1.98
CA GLN A 55 6.50 9.08 1.90
C GLN A 55 5.91 8.81 0.51
N CYS A 56 4.99 7.85 0.44
CA CYS A 56 4.29 7.43 -0.77
C CYS A 56 2.83 7.88 -0.87
N GLY A 57 2.21 8.32 0.23
CA GLY A 57 0.81 8.71 0.25
C GLY A 57 0.53 9.95 -0.60
N PHE A 58 -0.56 9.90 -1.39
CA PHE A 58 -1.05 11.02 -2.21
C PHE A 58 -0.02 11.64 -3.17
N ARG A 59 0.99 10.87 -3.57
CA ARG A 59 2.03 11.30 -4.52
C ARG A 59 1.90 10.59 -5.85
N SER A 60 2.22 11.32 -6.91
CA SER A 60 2.30 10.74 -8.26
C SER A 60 3.37 9.66 -8.33
N LYS A 61 3.10 8.62 -9.12
CA LYS A 61 4.00 7.47 -9.37
C LYS A 61 4.42 6.71 -8.10
N ARG A 62 3.62 6.75 -7.04
CA ARG A 62 3.82 6.00 -5.80
C ARG A 62 2.52 5.29 -5.43
N SER A 63 2.63 4.08 -4.88
CA SER A 63 1.47 3.26 -4.52
C SER A 63 1.64 2.63 -3.15
N THR A 64 0.56 2.07 -2.59
CA THR A 64 0.64 1.26 -1.36
C THR A 64 1.51 0.02 -1.57
N ILE A 65 1.52 -0.53 -2.79
CA ILE A 65 2.31 -1.70 -3.15
C ILE A 65 3.81 -1.43 -3.02
N ASP A 66 4.27 -0.19 -3.28
CA ASP A 66 5.67 0.19 -3.11
C ASP A 66 6.13 -0.09 -1.68
N MET A 67 5.38 0.37 -0.67
CA MET A 67 5.73 0.18 0.74
C MET A 67 5.44 -1.24 1.24
N ILE A 68 4.32 -1.86 0.83
CA ILE A 68 4.01 -3.26 1.19
C ILE A 68 5.12 -4.19 0.67
N PHE A 69 5.53 -4.02 -0.59
CA PHE A 69 6.61 -4.79 -1.18
C PHE A 69 7.93 -4.56 -0.46
N SER A 70 8.28 -3.29 -0.24
CA SER A 70 9.52 -2.89 0.44
C SER A 70 9.61 -3.53 1.82
N LEU A 71 8.53 -3.50 2.60
CA LEU A 71 8.45 -4.09 3.93
C LEU A 71 8.63 -5.61 3.89
N ARG A 72 7.91 -6.32 3.01
CA ARG A 72 8.07 -7.78 2.87
C ARG A 72 9.49 -8.15 2.45
N GLN A 73 10.09 -7.40 1.53
CA GLN A 73 11.47 -7.63 1.10
C GLN A 73 12.49 -7.35 2.22
N LEU A 74 12.22 -6.37 3.08
CA LEU A 74 13.03 -6.09 4.25
C LEU A 74 12.96 -7.23 5.26
N GLN A 75 11.75 -7.72 5.59
CA GLN A 75 11.58 -8.90 6.44
C GLN A 75 12.29 -10.14 5.86
N GLU A 76 12.16 -10.38 4.55
CA GLU A 76 12.81 -11.52 3.89
C GLU A 76 14.33 -11.46 4.05
N LYS A 77 14.93 -10.27 3.93
CA LYS A 77 16.37 -10.06 4.09
C LYS A 77 16.83 -10.24 5.53
N CYS A 78 16.14 -9.64 6.49
CA CYS A 78 16.48 -9.78 7.91
C CYS A 78 16.47 -11.24 8.31
N ARG A 79 15.45 -11.99 7.90
CA ARG A 79 15.41 -13.43 8.10
C ARG A 79 16.53 -14.16 7.35
N GLU A 80 16.76 -13.87 6.07
CA GLU A 80 17.80 -14.52 5.26
C GLU A 80 19.20 -14.31 5.86
N GLN A 81 19.50 -13.12 6.39
CA GLN A 81 20.82 -12.75 6.91
C GLN A 81 20.91 -12.83 8.45
N GLN A 82 19.91 -13.46 9.09
CA GLN A 82 19.87 -13.72 10.54
C GLN A 82 20.02 -12.45 11.38
N MET A 83 19.38 -11.37 10.94
CA MET A 83 19.30 -10.11 11.68
C MET A 83 17.90 -9.96 12.29
N PRO A 84 17.79 -9.55 13.57
CA PRO A 84 16.51 -9.16 14.15
C PRO A 84 15.89 -7.98 13.39
N LEU A 85 14.56 -7.88 13.42
CA LEU A 85 13.81 -6.79 12.80
C LEU A 85 12.70 -6.37 13.74
N TYR A 86 12.85 -5.20 14.33
CA TYR A 86 11.81 -4.57 15.14
C TYR A 86 11.08 -3.55 14.28
N ILE A 87 9.75 -3.53 14.41
CA ILE A 87 8.87 -2.67 13.62
C ILE A 87 7.87 -2.01 14.56
N SER A 88 7.85 -0.67 14.57
CA SER A 88 6.76 0.09 15.18
C SER A 88 5.83 0.61 14.09
N PHE A 89 4.54 0.30 14.20
CA PHE A 89 3.50 0.85 13.35
C PHE A 89 2.83 2.02 14.06
N ILE A 90 2.88 3.20 13.45
CA ILE A 90 2.31 4.44 13.97
C ILE A 90 1.08 4.78 13.13
N ASP A 91 -0.08 4.86 13.79
CA ASP A 91 -1.34 5.33 13.22
C ASP A 91 -1.77 6.60 13.96
N LEU A 92 -1.89 7.71 13.25
CA LEU A 92 -2.21 9.01 13.85
C LEU A 92 -3.72 9.20 13.96
N THR A 93 -4.23 9.16 15.19
CA THR A 93 -5.64 9.43 15.47
C THR A 93 -6.03 10.83 15.00
N LYS A 94 -7.05 10.92 14.13
CA LYS A 94 -7.61 12.19 13.61
C LYS A 94 -6.53 13.11 13.00
N ALA A 95 -5.54 12.53 12.31
CA ALA A 95 -4.35 13.21 11.82
C ALA A 95 -4.63 14.54 11.07
N PHE A 96 -5.65 14.57 10.22
CA PHE A 96 -6.03 15.78 9.47
C PHE A 96 -6.63 16.87 10.37
N ASP A 97 -7.43 16.50 11.37
CA ASP A 97 -8.15 17.42 12.23
C ASP A 97 -7.24 18.05 13.30
N LEU A 98 -6.13 17.38 13.64
CA LEU A 98 -5.16 17.81 14.66
C LEU A 98 -3.99 18.64 14.13
N VAL A 99 -3.91 18.90 12.82
CA VAL A 99 -2.83 19.74 12.27
C VAL A 99 -2.92 21.16 12.83
N SER A 100 -1.86 21.61 13.51
CA SER A 100 -1.74 23.01 13.94
C SER A 100 -1.63 23.93 12.72
N ARG A 101 -2.62 24.82 12.54
CA ARG A 101 -2.63 25.79 11.43
C ARG A 101 -1.52 26.81 11.58
N ASP A 102 -1.27 27.30 12.79
CA ASP A 102 -0.18 28.22 13.08
C ASP A 102 1.18 27.58 12.78
N GLY A 103 1.36 26.32 13.19
CA GLY A 103 2.55 25.54 12.86
C GLY A 103 2.72 25.39 11.34
N LEU A 104 1.65 25.00 10.64
CA LEU A 104 1.65 24.85 9.18
C LEU A 104 1.99 26.18 8.46
N PHE A 105 1.41 27.30 8.87
CA PHE A 105 1.67 28.62 8.28
C PHE A 105 3.07 29.15 8.59
N LYS A 106 3.70 28.71 9.69
CA LYS A 106 5.12 28.97 9.97
C LYS A 106 6.06 28.06 9.16
N ILE A 107 5.62 26.84 8.82
CA ILE A 107 6.40 25.88 8.02
C ILE A 107 6.43 26.28 6.54
N LEU A 108 5.31 26.70 5.97
CA LEU A 108 5.20 26.99 4.54
C LEU A 108 6.24 28.02 4.04
N PRO A 109 6.49 29.16 4.71
CA PRO A 109 7.58 30.07 4.36
C PRO A 109 8.97 29.41 4.38
N LYS A 110 9.24 28.53 5.36
CA LYS A 110 10.54 27.86 5.53
C LYS A 110 10.86 26.89 4.39
N ILE A 111 9.86 26.45 3.64
CA ILE A 111 10.02 25.62 2.44
C ILE A 111 9.92 26.44 1.14
N GLU A 112 10.10 27.75 1.28
CA GLU A 112 10.06 28.76 0.22
C GLU A 112 8.71 28.78 -0.52
N CYS A 113 7.60 28.69 0.23
CA CYS A 113 6.26 28.92 -0.32
C CYS A 113 6.12 30.40 -0.72
N PRO A 114 5.75 30.71 -1.97
CA PRO A 114 5.54 32.09 -2.39
C PRO A 114 4.47 32.80 -1.53
N PRO A 115 4.67 34.08 -1.13
CA PRO A 115 3.75 34.80 -0.24
C PRO A 115 2.31 34.81 -0.74
N LYS A 116 2.10 34.94 -2.05
CA LYS A 116 0.76 34.87 -2.67
C LYS A 116 0.11 33.51 -2.49
N LEU A 117 0.86 32.42 -2.64
CA LEU A 117 0.31 31.07 -2.44
C LEU A 117 -0.02 30.82 -0.97
N LEU A 118 0.84 31.26 -0.06
CA LEU A 118 0.57 31.22 1.38
C LEU A 118 -0.72 31.96 1.73
N SER A 119 -0.88 33.21 1.26
CA SER A 119 -2.09 34.00 1.47
C SER A 119 -3.37 33.29 0.99
N LEU A 120 -3.33 32.62 -0.17
CA LEU A 120 -4.47 31.85 -0.68
C LEU A 120 -4.76 30.60 0.17
N VAL A 121 -3.73 29.93 0.68
CA VAL A 121 -3.91 28.79 1.59
C VAL A 121 -4.48 29.25 2.93
N THR A 122 -3.94 30.33 3.50
CA THR A 122 -4.39 30.91 4.77
C THR A 122 -5.83 31.40 4.69
N SER A 123 -6.21 32.14 3.63
CA SER A 123 -7.59 32.63 3.46
C SER A 123 -8.61 31.50 3.33
N PHE A 124 -8.17 30.30 2.94
CA PHE A 124 -9.01 29.12 2.86
C PHE A 124 -9.24 28.43 4.21
N HIS A 125 -8.48 28.76 5.24
CA HIS A 125 -8.57 28.14 6.56
C HIS A 125 -8.95 29.14 7.67
N VAL A 126 -8.58 30.42 7.57
CA VAL A 126 -8.97 31.46 8.53
C VAL A 126 -10.46 31.81 8.42
N ASP A 127 -11.11 32.02 9.57
CA ASP A 127 -12.54 32.34 9.74
C ASP A 127 -13.49 31.37 9.04
N MET A 128 -13.11 30.10 9.02
CA MET A 128 -13.91 29.04 8.41
C MET A 128 -15.00 28.57 9.37
N LYS A 129 -16.23 28.46 8.88
CA LYS A 129 -17.33 27.80 9.59
C LYS A 129 -17.65 26.43 9.00
N GLY A 130 -18.12 25.52 9.86
CA GLY A 130 -18.63 24.22 9.50
C GLY A 130 -20.09 24.06 9.91
N THR A 131 -20.85 23.28 9.15
CA THR A 131 -22.18 22.80 9.55
C THR A 131 -22.22 21.28 9.41
N VAL A 132 -22.70 20.55 10.42
CA VAL A 132 -22.87 19.10 10.32
C VAL A 132 -24.22 18.80 9.68
N GLN A 133 -24.20 17.98 8.63
CA GLN A 133 -25.40 17.52 7.96
C GLN A 133 -25.64 16.05 8.29
N PHE A 134 -26.82 15.76 8.85
CA PHE A 134 -27.26 14.41 9.19
C PHE A 134 -28.70 14.21 8.71
N ASN A 135 -28.90 13.25 7.81
CA ASN A 135 -30.15 13.07 7.07
C ASN A 135 -30.60 14.39 6.42
N SER A 136 -31.79 14.88 6.78
CA SER A 136 -32.40 16.11 6.26
C SER A 136 -32.13 17.33 7.14
N SER A 137 -31.39 17.18 8.25
CA SER A 137 -31.17 18.24 9.24
C SER A 137 -29.74 18.79 9.15
N SER A 138 -29.58 20.07 9.49
CA SER A 138 -28.30 20.76 9.61
C SER A 138 -28.13 21.28 11.03
N SER A 139 -26.91 21.20 11.56
CA SER A 139 -26.56 21.93 12.78
C SER A 139 -26.46 23.43 12.52
N GLU A 140 -26.44 24.19 13.61
CA GLU A 140 -25.95 25.57 13.58
C GLU A 140 -24.49 25.64 13.13
N PRO A 141 -24.07 26.73 12.45
CA PRO A 141 -22.69 26.93 12.06
C PRO A 141 -21.76 27.12 13.26
N PHE A 142 -20.63 26.42 13.27
CA PHE A 142 -19.58 26.57 14.29
C PHE A 142 -18.22 26.86 13.65
N SER A 143 -17.35 27.57 14.38
CA SER A 143 -16.00 27.91 13.92
C SER A 143 -15.08 26.70 13.95
N ILE A 144 -14.30 26.51 12.88
CA ILE A 144 -13.32 25.42 12.78
C ILE A 144 -11.93 26.03 12.86
N ASN A 145 -11.24 25.81 13.99
CA ASN A 145 -9.98 26.46 14.32
C ASN A 145 -8.74 25.58 14.13
N SER A 146 -8.91 24.26 14.11
CA SER A 146 -7.82 23.30 13.94
C SER A 146 -7.92 22.54 12.63
N GLY A 147 -6.81 21.94 12.23
CA GLY A 147 -6.76 20.93 11.19
C GLY A 147 -6.82 21.48 9.77
N VAL A 148 -6.62 20.55 8.85
CA VAL A 148 -6.87 20.70 7.43
C VAL A 148 -8.17 19.97 7.06
N LYS A 149 -8.93 20.55 6.15
CA LYS A 149 -10.27 20.07 5.78
C LYS A 149 -10.27 18.63 5.28
N GLN A 150 -10.66 17.66 6.11
CA GLN A 150 -10.75 16.27 5.67
C GLN A 150 -11.78 16.12 4.54
N GLY A 151 -11.34 15.73 3.33
CA GLY A 151 -12.17 15.72 2.11
C GLY A 151 -11.88 16.86 1.13
N CYS A 152 -11.16 17.90 1.56
CA CYS A 152 -10.60 18.90 0.64
C CYS A 152 -9.39 18.32 -0.08
N VAL A 153 -9.25 18.65 -1.37
CA VAL A 153 -8.14 18.18 -2.22
C VAL A 153 -6.77 18.69 -1.77
N LEU A 154 -6.71 19.76 -0.97
CA LEU A 154 -5.47 20.32 -0.42
C LEU A 154 -4.98 19.61 0.84
N ALA A 155 -5.90 19.05 1.63
CA ALA A 155 -5.60 18.52 2.96
C ALA A 155 -4.51 17.42 2.93
N PRO A 156 -4.54 16.44 2.00
CA PRO A 156 -3.48 15.43 1.89
C PRO A 156 -2.07 16.01 1.73
N THR A 157 -1.92 17.03 0.89
CA THR A 157 -0.61 17.62 0.61
C THR A 157 -0.14 18.53 1.75
N LEU A 158 -1.05 19.31 2.35
CA LEU A 158 -0.72 20.15 3.50
C LEU A 158 -0.34 19.29 4.72
N PHE A 159 -1.11 18.24 5.01
CA PHE A 159 -0.78 17.27 6.05
C PHE A 159 0.57 16.62 5.79
N GLY A 160 0.81 16.12 4.57
CA GLY A 160 2.08 15.48 4.27
C GLY A 160 3.26 16.43 4.43
N ILE A 161 3.13 17.74 4.11
CA ILE A 161 4.19 18.74 4.31
C ILE A 161 4.48 18.89 5.80
N PHE A 162 3.43 19.06 6.59
CA PHE A 162 3.53 19.17 8.05
C PHE A 162 4.21 17.94 8.64
N PHE A 163 3.74 16.75 8.26
CA PHE A 163 4.24 15.47 8.76
C PHE A 163 5.69 15.21 8.33
N ALA A 164 6.06 15.54 7.08
CA ALA A 164 7.44 15.43 6.63
C ALA A 164 8.39 16.34 7.42
N MET A 165 7.94 17.55 7.77
CA MET A 165 8.74 18.48 8.58
C MET A 165 8.83 18.04 10.05
N LEU A 166 7.76 17.47 10.61
CA LEU A 166 7.77 16.83 11.92
C LEU A 166 8.81 15.68 11.95
N LEU A 167 8.74 14.77 10.98
CA LEU A 167 9.67 13.66 10.89
C LEU A 167 11.11 14.11 10.65
N LYS A 168 11.32 15.17 9.86
CA LYS A 168 12.65 15.76 9.68
C LYS A 168 13.19 16.33 10.99
N HIS A 169 12.33 16.92 11.83
CA HIS A 169 12.72 17.41 13.14
C HIS A 169 13.02 16.26 14.11
N ALA A 170 12.17 15.23 14.15
CA ALA A 170 12.32 14.08 15.04
C ALA A 170 13.54 13.20 14.67
N PHE A 171 13.70 12.89 13.39
CA PHE A 171 14.62 11.84 12.90
C PHE A 171 15.78 12.36 12.05
N GLY A 172 15.80 13.64 11.68
CA GLY A 172 16.74 14.17 10.69
C GLY A 172 18.23 14.01 11.03
N ALA A 173 18.57 14.00 12.33
CA ALA A 173 19.95 13.82 12.81
C ALA A 173 20.24 12.39 13.28
N SER A 174 19.24 11.51 13.29
CA SER A 174 19.39 10.15 13.81
C SER A 174 20.02 9.24 12.73
N THR A 175 20.75 8.22 13.15
CA THR A 175 21.38 7.23 12.26
C THR A 175 20.78 5.83 12.45
N GLU A 176 19.96 5.67 13.48
CA GLU A 176 19.20 4.49 13.84
C GLU A 176 18.30 4.03 12.67
N GLY A 177 18.28 2.71 12.45
CA GLY A 177 17.51 2.06 11.39
C GLY A 177 18.31 1.01 10.63
N ILE A 178 17.80 0.60 9.46
CA ILE A 178 18.37 -0.53 8.73
C ILE A 178 19.27 -0.04 7.59
N HIS A 179 20.55 -0.40 7.67
CA HIS A 179 21.52 -0.05 6.65
C HIS A 179 21.59 -1.12 5.57
N LEU A 180 21.36 -0.71 4.33
CA LEU A 180 21.48 -1.55 3.14
C LEU A 180 22.69 -1.17 2.33
N ARG A 181 23.37 -2.20 1.82
CA ARG A 181 24.34 -2.11 0.75
C ARG A 181 23.63 -2.34 -0.59
N ILE A 182 23.69 -1.38 -1.50
CA ILE A 182 22.94 -1.43 -2.75
C ILE A 182 23.89 -1.39 -3.94
N ARG A 183 23.57 -2.23 -4.92
CA ARG A 183 24.16 -2.19 -6.25
C ARG A 183 23.08 -2.45 -7.30
N SER A 184 22.67 -1.38 -7.98
CA SER A 184 21.61 -1.39 -9.00
C SER A 184 22.10 -1.86 -10.37
N ASP A 185 23.40 -1.73 -10.66
CA ASP A 185 24.02 -2.19 -11.90
C ASP A 185 24.35 -3.69 -11.83
N GLY A 186 23.73 -4.47 -12.70
CA GLY A 186 23.99 -5.90 -12.83
C GLY A 186 22.74 -6.77 -12.83
N ASN A 187 22.93 -8.04 -13.13
CA ASN A 187 21.85 -9.02 -13.15
C ASN A 187 21.33 -9.24 -11.71
N LEU A 188 20.03 -9.01 -11.49
CA LEU A 188 19.36 -9.17 -10.20
C LEU A 188 19.57 -10.56 -9.56
N PHE A 189 19.75 -11.58 -10.40
CA PHE A 189 19.91 -12.98 -10.00
C PHE A 189 21.39 -13.37 -9.78
N ASN A 190 22.33 -12.47 -10.06
CA ASN A 190 23.73 -12.71 -9.79
C ASN A 190 24.11 -12.22 -8.38
N LEU A 191 24.29 -13.16 -7.45
CA LEU A 191 24.67 -12.88 -6.06
C LEU A 191 26.13 -12.41 -5.91
N SER A 192 27.02 -12.67 -6.87
CA SER A 192 28.42 -12.23 -6.80
C SER A 192 28.60 -10.72 -7.05
N ARG A 193 27.52 -9.99 -7.39
CA ARG A 193 27.56 -8.56 -7.71
C ARG A 193 28.11 -7.68 -6.58
N PHE A 194 27.98 -8.10 -5.32
CA PHE A 194 28.49 -7.37 -4.16
C PHE A 194 29.95 -7.67 -3.83
N LYS A 195 30.59 -8.64 -4.51
CA LYS A 195 32.04 -8.89 -4.37
C LYS A 195 32.87 -7.75 -4.96
N ALA A 196 32.34 -7.04 -5.96
CA ALA A 196 32.99 -5.87 -6.51
C ALA A 196 32.71 -4.63 -5.64
N LYS A 197 33.79 -3.96 -5.22
CA LYS A 197 33.75 -2.80 -4.31
C LYS A 197 33.29 -1.50 -4.98
N THR A 198 33.30 -1.44 -6.31
CA THR A 198 32.90 -0.25 -7.07
C THR A 198 31.38 -0.17 -7.22
N LYS A 199 30.83 1.06 -7.26
CA LYS A 199 29.40 1.37 -7.48
C LYS A 199 28.43 0.87 -6.41
N VAL A 200 28.95 0.43 -5.27
CA VAL A 200 28.18 0.08 -4.09
C VAL A 200 27.83 1.36 -3.31
N ARG A 201 26.58 1.51 -2.89
CA ARG A 201 26.11 2.64 -2.05
C ARG A 201 25.47 2.13 -0.78
N ASP A 202 25.68 2.84 0.32
CA ASP A 202 24.97 2.59 1.57
C ASP A 202 23.69 3.43 1.62
N ARG A 203 22.62 2.83 2.14
CA ARG A 203 21.30 3.47 2.28
C ARG A 203 20.68 3.08 3.61
N LEU A 204 20.31 4.10 4.38
CA LEU A 204 19.53 3.93 5.60
C LEU A 204 18.04 3.85 5.25
N ILE A 205 17.39 2.76 5.65
CA ILE A 205 15.95 2.57 5.65
C ILE A 205 15.48 2.64 7.09
N ARG A 206 14.86 3.77 7.44
CA ARG A 206 14.33 4.01 8.78
C ARG A 206 12.83 3.85 8.82
N ASP A 207 12.14 4.33 7.79
CA ASP A 207 10.70 4.36 7.74
C ASP A 207 10.12 4.05 6.36
N MET A 208 8.86 3.61 6.36
CA MET A 208 8.01 3.43 5.19
C MET A 208 6.68 4.10 5.48
N LEU A 209 6.39 5.17 4.74
CA LEU A 209 5.33 6.11 5.07
C LEU A 209 4.29 6.10 3.95
N PHE A 210 3.01 6.10 4.33
CA PHE A 210 1.92 6.29 3.39
C PHE A 210 0.86 7.17 4.02
N ALA A 211 0.86 8.45 3.65
CA ALA A 211 0.02 9.45 4.26
C ALA A 211 0.29 9.55 5.77
N ASP A 212 -0.70 9.22 6.59
CA ASP A 212 -0.69 9.15 8.05
C ASP A 212 -0.16 7.82 8.60
N ASP A 213 -0.15 6.75 7.80
CA ASP A 213 0.43 5.46 8.20
C ASP A 213 1.96 5.53 8.15
N ALA A 214 2.62 5.19 9.25
CA ALA A 214 4.08 5.07 9.30
C ALA A 214 4.51 3.71 9.88
N ALA A 215 5.53 3.11 9.27
CA ALA A 215 6.23 1.96 9.83
C ALA A 215 7.70 2.36 10.01
N VAL A 216 8.22 2.20 11.23
CA VAL A 216 9.60 2.54 11.61
C VAL A 216 10.35 1.28 11.98
N PHE A 217 11.60 1.16 11.54
CA PHE A 217 12.39 -0.08 11.59
C PHE A 217 13.75 0.11 12.24
N THR A 218 14.17 -0.88 13.03
CA THR A 218 15.54 -0.99 13.55
C THR A 218 15.95 -2.47 13.67
N HIS A 219 17.24 -2.72 13.87
CA HIS A 219 17.73 -4.05 14.29
C HIS A 219 17.76 -4.20 15.82
N ILE A 220 17.66 -3.10 16.57
CA ILE A 220 17.87 -3.04 18.01
C ILE A 220 16.62 -2.43 18.66
N GLU A 221 16.13 -3.05 19.73
CA GLU A 221 14.90 -2.63 20.42
C GLU A 221 15.06 -1.26 21.09
N GLU A 222 16.20 -1.02 21.74
CA GLU A 222 16.50 0.26 22.40
C GLU A 222 16.57 1.43 21.39
N GLU A 223 17.06 1.16 20.16
CA GLU A 223 17.04 2.13 19.07
C GLU A 223 15.61 2.45 18.64
N LEU A 224 14.72 1.45 18.61
CA LEU A 224 13.31 1.66 18.26
C LEU A 224 12.63 2.53 19.31
N GLN A 225 12.85 2.25 20.60
CA GLN A 225 12.33 3.08 21.70
C GLN A 225 12.88 4.50 21.62
N THR A 226 14.17 4.67 21.31
CA THR A 226 14.80 5.98 21.12
C THR A 226 14.14 6.76 19.99
N LEU A 227 13.85 6.12 18.86
CA LEU A 227 13.10 6.74 17.76
C LEU A 227 11.68 7.13 18.20
N MET A 228 10.98 6.27 18.95
CA MET A 228 9.63 6.60 19.42
C MET A 228 9.64 7.78 20.39
N ASN A 229 10.61 7.83 21.31
CA ASN A 229 10.78 8.97 22.23
C ASN A 229 11.03 10.28 21.48
N ARG A 230 11.90 10.26 20.46
CA ARG A 230 12.16 11.45 19.61
C ARG A 230 10.91 11.90 18.86
N PHE A 231 10.09 10.97 18.39
CA PHE A 231 8.84 11.28 17.70
C PHE A 231 7.85 12.01 18.63
N THR A 232 7.67 11.51 19.86
CA THR A 232 6.83 12.14 20.89
C THR A 232 7.36 13.52 21.29
N MET A 233 8.67 13.66 21.52
CA MET A 233 9.27 14.95 21.87
C MET A 233 9.11 16.01 20.77
N ALA A 234 9.16 15.60 19.49
CA ALA A 234 9.01 16.51 18.36
C ALA A 234 7.60 17.09 18.22
N SER A 235 6.60 16.48 18.85
CA SER A 235 5.24 16.99 18.90
C SER A 235 4.62 16.70 20.27
N PRO A 236 4.69 17.66 21.23
CA PRO A 236 4.11 17.50 22.57
C PRO A 236 2.59 17.23 22.57
N ALA A 237 1.89 17.54 21.46
CA ALA A 237 0.48 17.22 21.26
C ALA A 237 0.23 15.74 20.89
N ILE A 238 1.28 14.99 20.55
CA ILE A 238 1.24 13.53 20.41
C ILE A 238 1.65 12.98 21.77
N ALA A 239 0.68 12.70 22.63
CA ALA A 239 0.91 11.87 23.79
C ALA A 239 0.97 10.42 23.32
N ILE A 240 2.09 9.75 23.57
CA ILE A 240 2.02 8.34 23.94
C ILE A 240 1.60 8.46 25.41
N ASP A 241 0.40 7.98 25.77
CA ASP A 241 -0.02 7.97 27.18
C ASP A 241 0.96 7.10 28.02
N ASP A 242 0.59 6.64 29.22
CA ASP A 242 1.28 5.50 29.88
C ASP A 242 1.07 4.17 29.10
N TYR A 243 1.10 4.23 27.77
CA TYR A 243 0.80 3.17 26.85
C TYR A 243 2.07 2.38 26.56
N GLN A 244 2.14 1.16 27.07
CA GLN A 244 3.14 0.20 26.66
C GLN A 244 2.86 -0.27 25.24
N LEU A 245 3.88 -0.29 24.39
CA LEU A 245 3.76 -0.75 23.01
C LEU A 245 3.39 -2.25 23.01
N ASP A 246 2.20 -2.58 22.51
CA ASP A 246 1.76 -3.96 22.38
C ASP A 246 2.61 -4.70 21.35
N VAL A 247 3.32 -5.75 21.78
CA VAL A 247 4.03 -6.65 20.87
C VAL A 247 3.01 -7.53 20.16
N VAL A 248 2.83 -7.30 18.86
CA VAL A 248 1.88 -8.04 18.02
C VAL A 248 2.59 -8.95 17.02
N HIS A 249 2.18 -10.21 16.95
CA HIS A 249 2.70 -11.19 15.99
C HIS A 249 2.18 -10.98 14.55
N GLN A 250 1.07 -10.23 14.41
CA GLN A 250 0.47 -9.89 13.12
C GLN A 250 -0.14 -8.50 13.12
N PHE A 251 0.07 -7.74 12.04
CA PHE A 251 -0.47 -6.39 11.88
C PHE A 251 -0.96 -6.15 10.45
N THR A 252 -1.99 -5.31 10.26
CA THR A 252 -2.51 -4.98 8.91
C THR A 252 -2.00 -3.61 8.48
N TYR A 253 -0.92 -3.60 7.70
CA TYR A 253 -0.31 -2.39 7.16
C TYR A 253 -0.75 -2.14 5.71
N LEU A 254 -1.32 -0.96 5.43
CA LEU A 254 -1.83 -0.55 4.10
C LEU A 254 -2.79 -1.58 3.48
N GLY A 255 -3.55 -2.23 4.35
CA GLY A 255 -4.50 -3.27 3.99
C GLY A 255 -3.90 -4.66 3.80
N SER A 256 -2.56 -4.84 3.79
CA SER A 256 -1.85 -6.13 3.74
C SER A 256 -1.43 -6.58 5.14
N THR A 257 -1.59 -7.86 5.43
CA THR A 257 -1.20 -8.45 6.71
C THR A 257 0.27 -8.84 6.69
N ILE A 258 0.99 -8.33 7.68
CA ILE A 258 2.39 -8.60 7.96
C ILE A 258 2.42 -9.47 9.22
N THR A 259 3.23 -10.53 9.19
CA THR A 259 3.45 -11.41 10.35
C THR A 259 4.94 -11.46 10.67
N ASP A 260 5.26 -11.71 11.93
CA ASP A 260 6.65 -11.87 12.42
C ASP A 260 7.40 -13.04 11.75
N ASN A 261 6.67 -14.10 11.40
CA ASN A 261 7.20 -15.32 10.81
C ASN A 261 7.20 -15.34 9.27
N LEU A 262 6.85 -14.21 8.63
CA LEU A 262 6.68 -14.07 7.17
C LEU A 262 5.64 -15.01 6.54
N SER A 263 4.78 -15.65 7.32
CA SER A 263 3.72 -16.50 6.79
C SER A 263 2.71 -15.68 5.98
N LEU A 264 2.57 -16.07 4.71
CA LEU A 264 1.55 -15.50 3.85
C LEU A 264 0.15 -16.09 4.13
N ASP A 265 0.04 -17.20 4.86
CA ASP A 265 -1.24 -17.90 5.04
C ASP A 265 -2.31 -17.00 5.68
N VAL A 266 -1.94 -16.23 6.71
CA VAL A 266 -2.85 -15.26 7.37
C VAL A 266 -3.35 -14.19 6.40
N GLU A 267 -2.48 -13.68 5.53
CA GLU A 267 -2.87 -12.72 4.51
C GLU A 267 -3.86 -13.35 3.51
N LEU A 268 -3.60 -14.57 3.07
CA LEU A 268 -4.49 -15.27 2.15
C LEU A 268 -5.85 -15.59 2.79
N ASP A 269 -5.88 -15.96 4.07
CA ASP A 269 -7.11 -16.18 4.84
C ASP A 269 -7.97 -14.93 4.84
N LYS A 270 -7.38 -13.79 5.21
CA LYS A 270 -8.07 -12.49 5.23
C LYS A 270 -8.55 -12.08 3.84
N ARG A 271 -7.77 -12.31 2.78
CA ARG A 271 -8.16 -12.01 1.39
C ARG A 271 -9.31 -12.88 0.90
N ILE A 272 -9.24 -14.18 1.15
CA ILE A 272 -10.31 -15.12 0.82
C ILE A 272 -11.57 -14.76 1.61
N GLY A 273 -11.46 -14.44 2.90
CA GLY A 273 -12.57 -14.00 3.74
C GLY A 273 -13.24 -12.73 3.20
N LYS A 274 -12.47 -11.68 2.89
CA LYS A 274 -12.98 -10.43 2.30
C LYS A 274 -13.64 -10.67 0.94
N ALA A 275 -13.02 -11.47 0.07
CA ALA A 275 -13.56 -11.82 -1.22
C ALA A 275 -14.86 -12.65 -1.10
N THR A 276 -14.93 -13.57 -0.13
CA THR A 276 -16.12 -14.37 0.18
C THR A 276 -17.27 -13.50 0.67
N SER A 277 -17.01 -12.59 1.60
CA SER A 277 -18.01 -11.63 2.09
C SER A 277 -18.55 -10.75 0.96
N THR A 278 -17.66 -10.25 0.08
CA THR A 278 -18.06 -9.46 -1.09
C THR A 278 -18.88 -10.27 -2.08
N LEU A 279 -18.49 -11.53 -2.34
CA LEU A 279 -19.25 -12.45 -3.19
C LEU A 279 -20.66 -12.68 -2.61
N ALA A 280 -20.78 -12.93 -1.30
CA ALA A 280 -22.07 -13.15 -0.65
C ALA A 280 -22.98 -11.92 -0.76
N ARG A 281 -22.46 -10.71 -0.48
CA ARG A 281 -23.21 -9.44 -0.57
C ARG A 281 -23.78 -9.17 -1.97
N LEU A 282 -23.11 -9.64 -3.01
CA LEU A 282 -23.54 -9.46 -4.41
C LEU A 282 -24.39 -10.62 -4.94
N SER A 283 -24.69 -11.64 -4.12
CA SER A 283 -25.36 -12.86 -4.58
C SER A 283 -26.70 -12.61 -5.27
N LYS A 284 -27.65 -12.00 -4.58
CA LYS A 284 -29.01 -11.75 -5.11
C LYS A 284 -28.99 -10.76 -6.28
N ARG A 285 -28.16 -9.71 -6.18
CA ARG A 285 -28.15 -8.61 -7.15
C ARG A 285 -27.44 -8.97 -8.45
N VAL A 286 -26.42 -9.82 -8.38
CA VAL A 286 -25.52 -10.09 -9.52
C VAL A 286 -25.50 -11.57 -9.91
N TRP A 287 -25.11 -12.46 -8.99
CA TRP A 287 -24.79 -13.85 -9.36
C TRP A 287 -26.02 -14.67 -9.73
N THR A 288 -27.07 -14.60 -8.91
CA THR A 288 -28.32 -15.35 -9.12
C THR A 288 -29.35 -14.58 -9.95
N ASN A 289 -29.03 -13.36 -10.37
CA ASN A 289 -29.94 -12.55 -11.16
C ASN A 289 -29.98 -13.07 -12.61
N PRO A 290 -31.14 -13.54 -13.11
CA PRO A 290 -31.26 -14.07 -14.47
C PRO A 290 -31.25 -12.97 -15.55
N THR A 291 -31.54 -11.71 -15.21
CA THR A 291 -31.56 -10.61 -16.18
C THR A 291 -30.17 -10.15 -16.61
N LEU A 292 -29.14 -10.53 -15.85
CA LEU A 292 -27.76 -10.16 -16.14
C LEU A 292 -27.07 -11.21 -17.01
N LYS A 293 -26.48 -10.73 -18.12
CA LYS A 293 -25.64 -11.56 -19.00
C LYS A 293 -24.40 -12.07 -18.26
N THR A 294 -23.93 -13.25 -18.63
CA THR A 294 -22.72 -13.86 -18.08
C THR A 294 -21.50 -12.96 -18.21
N SER A 295 -21.35 -12.26 -19.34
CA SER A 295 -20.26 -11.29 -19.55
C SER A 295 -20.27 -10.16 -18.51
N THR A 296 -21.44 -9.61 -18.18
CA THR A 296 -21.60 -8.61 -17.12
C THR A 296 -21.25 -9.20 -15.75
N LYS A 297 -21.69 -10.43 -15.44
CA LYS A 297 -21.32 -11.12 -14.20
C LYS A 297 -19.80 -11.31 -14.10
N MET A 298 -19.13 -11.68 -15.20
CA MET A 298 -17.67 -11.82 -15.24
C MET A 298 -16.95 -10.48 -15.04
N ALA A 299 -17.47 -9.39 -15.62
CA ALA A 299 -16.93 -8.05 -15.40
C ALA A 299 -17.00 -7.64 -13.91
N VAL A 300 -18.15 -7.86 -13.26
CA VAL A 300 -18.31 -7.59 -11.81
C VAL A 300 -17.42 -8.51 -10.98
N TYR A 301 -17.30 -9.79 -11.34
CA TYR A 301 -16.43 -10.74 -10.66
C TYR A 301 -14.96 -10.28 -10.70
N ASN A 302 -14.48 -9.86 -11.88
CA ASN A 302 -13.12 -9.35 -12.03
C ASN A 302 -12.92 -8.03 -11.25
N ALA A 303 -13.89 -7.12 -11.32
CA ALA A 303 -13.80 -5.80 -10.70
C ALA A 303 -13.90 -5.82 -9.17
N CYS A 304 -14.69 -6.72 -8.58
CA CYS A 304 -14.96 -6.74 -7.15
C CYS A 304 -14.29 -7.91 -6.40
N ILE A 305 -14.29 -9.11 -6.98
CA ILE A 305 -13.81 -10.31 -6.28
C ILE A 305 -12.32 -10.52 -6.53
N ILE A 306 -11.88 -10.50 -7.79
CA ILE A 306 -10.47 -10.69 -8.15
C ILE A 306 -9.60 -9.54 -7.61
N SER A 307 -10.08 -8.30 -7.68
CA SER A 307 -9.38 -7.14 -7.11
C SER A 307 -9.21 -7.25 -5.59
N THR A 308 -10.25 -7.67 -4.87
CA THR A 308 -10.22 -7.87 -3.41
C THR A 308 -9.31 -9.05 -3.02
N LEU A 309 -9.44 -10.17 -3.73
CA LEU A 309 -8.69 -11.40 -3.46
C LEU A 309 -7.18 -11.21 -3.68
N LEU A 310 -6.79 -10.41 -4.67
CA LEU A 310 -5.41 -10.35 -5.15
C LEU A 310 -4.73 -9.01 -4.91
N TYR A 311 -5.35 -8.14 -4.12
CA TYR A 311 -4.69 -6.94 -3.60
C TYR A 311 -3.42 -7.33 -2.84
N GLY A 312 -2.28 -6.74 -3.23
CA GLY A 312 -0.98 -7.01 -2.62
C GLY A 312 -0.22 -8.20 -3.23
N SER A 313 -0.84 -8.95 -4.16
CA SER A 313 -0.25 -10.18 -4.72
C SER A 313 1.00 -9.96 -5.57
N GLU A 314 1.23 -8.72 -6.00
CA GLU A 314 2.47 -8.25 -6.61
C GLU A 314 3.69 -8.48 -5.70
N SER A 315 3.48 -8.47 -4.39
CA SER A 315 4.52 -8.57 -3.35
C SER A 315 4.62 -9.96 -2.70
N TRP A 316 3.81 -10.93 -3.12
CA TRP A 316 3.70 -12.20 -2.42
C TRP A 316 4.75 -13.21 -2.87
N THR A 317 5.39 -13.82 -1.89
CA THR A 317 6.28 -14.97 -2.06
C THR A 317 5.49 -16.24 -1.78
N THR A 318 4.82 -16.76 -2.82
CA THR A 318 3.84 -17.85 -2.68
C THR A 318 4.46 -19.24 -2.85
N TYR A 319 4.07 -20.18 -1.99
CA TYR A 319 4.30 -21.61 -2.20
C TYR A 319 3.20 -22.25 -3.08
N SER A 320 3.50 -23.38 -3.73
CA SER A 320 2.54 -24.09 -4.60
C SER A 320 1.24 -24.50 -3.89
N ARG A 321 1.29 -24.79 -2.58
CA ARG A 321 0.09 -25.07 -1.75
C ARG A 321 -0.85 -23.85 -1.70
N GLN A 322 -0.29 -22.66 -1.53
CA GLN A 322 -1.02 -21.40 -1.43
C GLN A 322 -1.64 -21.00 -2.76
N GLU A 323 -0.89 -21.12 -3.87
CA GLU A 323 -1.43 -20.85 -5.21
C GLU A 323 -2.57 -21.82 -5.56
N ARG A 324 -2.45 -23.11 -5.23
CA ARG A 324 -3.52 -24.11 -5.40
C ARG A 324 -4.77 -23.75 -4.60
N ARG A 325 -4.60 -23.27 -3.37
CA ARG A 325 -5.71 -22.86 -2.51
C ARG A 325 -6.48 -21.67 -3.09
N LEU A 326 -5.78 -20.65 -3.58
CA LEU A 326 -6.39 -19.51 -4.27
C LEU A 326 -7.07 -19.94 -5.58
N HIS A 327 -6.45 -20.85 -6.33
CA HIS A 327 -7.02 -21.42 -7.56
C HIS A 327 -8.32 -22.18 -7.29
N ALA A 328 -8.37 -22.99 -6.22
CA ALA A 328 -9.57 -23.69 -5.82
C ALA A 328 -10.71 -22.72 -5.46
N PHE A 329 -10.41 -21.66 -4.70
CA PHE A 329 -11.40 -20.61 -4.42
C PHE A 329 -11.92 -19.94 -5.70
N HIS A 330 -11.02 -19.59 -6.62
CA HIS A 330 -11.37 -18.98 -7.90
C HIS A 330 -12.30 -19.87 -8.71
N LEU A 331 -11.96 -21.15 -8.89
CA LEU A 331 -12.80 -22.11 -9.61
C LEU A 331 -14.16 -22.32 -8.96
N ARG A 332 -14.23 -22.42 -7.62
CA ARG A 332 -15.52 -22.51 -6.91
C ARG A 332 -16.41 -21.31 -7.21
N CYS A 333 -15.85 -20.11 -7.20
CA CYS A 333 -16.61 -18.91 -7.55
C CYS A 333 -17.11 -18.95 -8.99
N LEU A 334 -16.24 -19.29 -9.96
CA LEU A 334 -16.62 -19.34 -11.36
C LEU A 334 -17.70 -20.39 -11.63
N ARG A 335 -17.57 -21.59 -11.08
CA ARG A 335 -18.59 -22.65 -11.21
C ARG A 335 -19.93 -22.18 -10.67
N ARG A 336 -19.94 -21.53 -9.49
CA ARG A 336 -21.16 -20.96 -8.90
C ARG A 336 -21.80 -19.90 -9.81
N ILE A 337 -21.02 -18.98 -10.36
CA ILE A 337 -21.56 -17.90 -11.19
C ILE A 337 -22.07 -18.42 -12.55
N LEU A 338 -21.40 -19.44 -13.10
CA LEU A 338 -21.76 -20.08 -14.36
C LEU A 338 -22.84 -21.17 -14.22
N GLY A 339 -23.30 -21.46 -13.00
CA GLY A 339 -24.30 -22.50 -12.74
C GLY A 339 -23.81 -23.92 -13.02
N ILE A 340 -22.49 -24.16 -12.96
CA ILE A 340 -21.90 -25.48 -13.27
C ILE A 340 -21.95 -26.36 -12.02
N LEU A 341 -22.70 -27.46 -12.12
CA LEU A 341 -22.89 -28.46 -11.09
C LEU A 341 -21.81 -29.56 -11.20
N TRP A 342 -21.64 -30.33 -10.11
CA TRP A 342 -20.68 -31.43 -10.09
C TRP A 342 -21.02 -32.53 -11.11
N LYS A 343 -22.31 -32.81 -11.32
CA LYS A 343 -22.81 -33.79 -12.29
C LYS A 343 -22.51 -33.45 -13.75
N ASP A 344 -22.24 -32.18 -14.05
CA ASP A 344 -21.96 -31.72 -15.41
C ASP A 344 -20.58 -32.19 -15.88
N LYS A 345 -19.71 -32.67 -14.96
CA LYS A 345 -18.36 -33.19 -15.23
C LYS A 345 -17.47 -32.25 -16.07
N VAL A 346 -17.77 -30.95 -16.09
CA VAL A 346 -17.02 -29.93 -16.85
C VAL A 346 -15.61 -29.78 -16.27
N PRO A 347 -14.54 -29.93 -17.07
CA PRO A 347 -13.16 -29.78 -16.59
C PRO A 347 -12.83 -28.33 -16.23
N ASN A 348 -11.86 -28.12 -15.34
CA ASN A 348 -11.47 -26.79 -14.87
C ASN A 348 -10.96 -25.87 -15.99
N THR A 349 -10.33 -26.43 -17.01
CA THR A 349 -9.87 -25.70 -18.21
C THR A 349 -11.05 -25.08 -18.97
N GLU A 350 -12.15 -25.83 -19.10
CA GLU A 350 -13.35 -25.35 -19.75
C GLU A 350 -14.10 -24.30 -18.91
N VAL A 351 -14.13 -24.43 -17.58
CA VAL A 351 -14.68 -23.38 -16.69
C VAL A 351 -13.98 -22.05 -16.93
N LEU A 352 -12.65 -22.05 -17.01
CA LEU A 352 -11.84 -20.86 -17.28
C LEU A 352 -12.11 -20.30 -18.68
N SER A 353 -12.26 -21.17 -19.68
CA SER A 353 -12.59 -20.78 -21.06
C SER A 353 -13.97 -20.13 -21.14
N ARG A 354 -15.00 -20.71 -20.51
CA ARG A 354 -16.37 -20.15 -20.47
C ARG A 354 -16.41 -18.81 -19.74
N ALA A 355 -15.58 -18.63 -18.71
CA ALA A 355 -15.44 -17.37 -17.98
C ALA A 355 -14.59 -16.32 -18.72
N ASN A 356 -13.88 -16.71 -19.79
CA ASN A 356 -12.83 -15.91 -20.43
C ASN A 356 -11.82 -15.33 -19.42
N LEU A 357 -11.39 -16.15 -18.45
CA LEU A 357 -10.45 -15.74 -17.41
C LEU A 357 -9.26 -16.69 -17.32
N PRO A 358 -8.04 -16.15 -17.10
CA PRO A 358 -6.87 -16.98 -16.89
C PRO A 358 -6.92 -17.69 -15.53
N SER A 359 -6.17 -18.78 -15.40
CA SER A 359 -5.99 -19.44 -14.10
C SER A 359 -5.34 -18.51 -13.08
N MET A 360 -5.60 -18.76 -11.79
CA MET A 360 -4.98 -18.03 -10.69
C MET A 360 -3.45 -18.03 -10.75
N PHE A 361 -2.84 -19.18 -11.11
CA PHE A 361 -1.39 -19.29 -11.33
C PHE A 361 -0.89 -18.28 -12.37
N THR A 362 -1.64 -18.11 -13.46
CA THR A 362 -1.30 -17.18 -14.53
C THR A 362 -1.47 -15.73 -14.07
N MET A 363 -2.56 -15.42 -13.35
CA MET A 363 -2.79 -14.08 -12.80
C MET A 363 -1.70 -13.64 -11.82
N LEU A 364 -1.35 -14.51 -10.86
CA LEU A 364 -0.31 -14.23 -9.86
C LEU A 364 1.04 -13.98 -10.53
N ARG A 365 1.44 -14.87 -11.45
CA ARG A 365 2.65 -14.72 -12.25
C ARG A 365 2.68 -13.39 -13.01
N GLN A 366 1.61 -13.07 -13.73
CA GLN A 366 1.55 -11.82 -14.51
C GLN A 366 1.72 -10.59 -13.62
N ARG A 367 1.08 -10.57 -12.45
CA ARG A 367 1.21 -9.46 -11.49
C ARG A 367 2.63 -9.32 -10.96
N ARG A 368 3.25 -10.40 -10.49
CA ARG A 368 4.63 -10.39 -9.99
C ARG A 368 5.63 -9.96 -11.06
N LEU A 369 5.50 -10.46 -12.29
CA LEU A 369 6.38 -10.09 -13.41
C LEU A 369 6.19 -8.62 -13.85
N ARG A 370 4.94 -8.13 -13.91
CA ARG A 370 4.66 -6.71 -14.19
C ARG A 370 5.26 -5.82 -13.11
N TRP A 371 5.10 -6.21 -11.84
CA TRP A 371 5.68 -5.51 -10.70
C TRP A 371 7.20 -5.50 -10.74
N LEU A 372 7.85 -6.64 -10.98
CA LEU A 372 9.31 -6.71 -11.15
C LEU A 372 9.77 -5.78 -12.26
N GLY A 373 9.09 -5.80 -13.42
CA GLY A 373 9.39 -4.91 -14.53
C GLY A 373 9.24 -3.43 -14.15
N HIS A 374 8.21 -3.10 -13.37
CA HIS A 374 7.98 -1.75 -12.87
C HIS A 374 9.12 -1.30 -11.93
N VAL A 375 9.47 -2.11 -10.92
CA VAL A 375 10.57 -1.82 -9.99
C VAL A 375 11.90 -1.67 -10.73
N ARG A 376 12.19 -2.52 -11.73
CA ARG A 376 13.41 -2.42 -12.54
C ARG A 376 13.52 -1.10 -13.30
N ARG A 377 12.39 -0.54 -13.76
CA ARG A 377 12.33 0.75 -14.48
C ARG A 377 12.32 1.97 -13.56
N MET A 378 12.17 1.79 -12.25
CA MET A 378 12.28 2.91 -11.30
C MET A 378 13.68 3.54 -11.36
N VAL A 379 13.76 4.83 -11.05
CA VAL A 379 15.05 5.51 -10.86
C VAL A 379 15.77 4.94 -9.63
N ASP A 380 17.11 4.98 -9.65
CA ASP A 380 17.92 4.60 -8.49
C ASP A 380 17.62 5.54 -7.31
N GLY A 381 17.63 5.01 -6.08
CA GLY A 381 17.21 5.74 -4.88
C GLY A 381 15.77 5.49 -4.47
N ARG A 382 14.93 4.87 -5.33
CA ARG A 382 13.58 4.43 -4.94
C ARG A 382 13.68 3.22 -4.01
N ILE A 383 13.07 3.29 -2.82
CA ILE A 383 13.15 2.25 -1.79
C ILE A 383 12.78 0.85 -2.33
N PRO A 384 11.70 0.65 -3.12
CA PRO A 384 11.39 -0.68 -3.67
C PRO A 384 12.51 -1.26 -4.53
N LYS A 385 13.19 -0.41 -5.32
CA LYS A 385 14.30 -0.82 -6.19
C LYS A 385 15.55 -1.07 -5.35
N ASP A 386 15.88 -0.13 -4.49
CA ASP A 386 17.04 -0.19 -3.63
C ASP A 386 16.99 -1.43 -2.73
N ILE A 387 15.86 -1.74 -2.11
CA ILE A 387 15.67 -2.96 -1.33
C ILE A 387 15.77 -4.21 -2.21
N LEU A 388 15.07 -4.26 -3.35
CA LEU A 388 15.14 -5.43 -4.23
C LEU A 388 16.60 -5.71 -4.68
N TYR A 389 17.36 -4.66 -4.96
CA TYR A 389 18.74 -4.73 -5.41
C TYR A 389 19.76 -4.69 -4.26
N GLY A 390 19.35 -4.50 -3.01
CA GLY A 390 20.24 -4.40 -1.85
C GLY A 390 20.41 -5.71 -1.08
N GLU A 391 21.37 -5.71 -0.16
CA GLU A 391 21.54 -6.65 0.95
C GLU A 391 21.76 -5.87 2.25
N LEU A 392 21.49 -6.47 3.40
CA LEU A 392 21.81 -5.83 4.68
C LEU A 392 23.31 -5.61 4.79
N ARG A 393 23.71 -4.47 5.35
CA ARG A 393 25.12 -4.09 5.56
C ARG A 393 25.84 -5.09 6.47
N SER A 394 25.11 -5.66 7.42
CA SER A 394 25.55 -6.67 8.39
C SER A 394 24.68 -7.93 8.33
N GLY A 395 25.09 -8.97 9.05
CA GLY A 395 24.43 -10.27 9.04
C GLY A 395 25.00 -11.23 8.00
N LYS A 396 24.83 -12.53 8.24
CA LYS A 396 25.30 -13.60 7.37
C LYS A 396 24.16 -14.55 7.06
N ARG A 397 24.20 -15.11 5.85
CA ARG A 397 23.23 -16.13 5.46
C ARG A 397 23.48 -17.40 6.26
N SER A 398 22.40 -18.00 6.75
CA SER A 398 22.47 -19.35 7.31
C SER A 398 22.89 -20.36 6.23
N THR A 399 23.61 -21.40 6.64
CA THR A 399 23.96 -22.56 5.81
C THR A 399 22.77 -23.52 5.64
N VAL A 400 21.72 -23.37 6.46
CA VAL A 400 20.48 -24.14 6.36
C VAL A 400 19.74 -23.79 5.08
N ARG A 401 18.95 -24.74 4.57
CA ARG A 401 18.10 -24.53 3.38
C ARG A 401 17.30 -23.22 3.52
N PRO A 402 17.52 -22.25 2.63
CA PRO A 402 16.84 -20.96 2.73
C PRO A 402 15.35 -21.14 2.42
N GLN A 403 14.53 -20.31 3.07
CA GLN A 403 13.16 -20.14 2.65
C GLN A 403 13.08 -19.51 1.26
N LEU A 404 11.95 -19.74 0.61
CA LEU A 404 11.66 -19.15 -0.69
C LEU A 404 11.64 -17.62 -0.58
N ARG A 405 12.34 -16.92 -1.48
CA ARG A 405 12.35 -15.46 -1.58
C ARG A 405 11.51 -15.00 -2.77
N PHE A 406 11.13 -13.73 -2.77
CA PHE A 406 10.46 -13.15 -3.92
C PHE A 406 11.24 -13.34 -5.22
N LYS A 407 12.58 -13.17 -5.16
CA LYS A 407 13.46 -13.39 -6.32
C LYS A 407 13.37 -14.82 -6.86
N ASP A 408 13.26 -15.81 -6.00
CA ASP A 408 13.19 -17.22 -6.41
C ASP A 408 11.86 -17.51 -7.11
N VAL A 409 10.75 -16.99 -6.56
CA VAL A 409 9.41 -17.10 -7.18
C VAL A 409 9.41 -16.45 -8.56
N VAL A 410 9.94 -15.23 -8.67
CA VAL A 410 9.95 -14.52 -9.96
C VAL A 410 10.90 -15.17 -10.97
N TYR A 411 11.99 -15.77 -10.52
CA TYR A 411 12.86 -16.58 -11.38
C TYR A 411 12.08 -17.76 -11.98
N LEU A 412 11.34 -18.51 -11.16
CA LEU A 412 10.48 -19.61 -11.63
C LEU A 412 9.38 -19.13 -12.58
N ASP A 413 8.79 -17.97 -12.30
CA ASP A 413 7.78 -17.36 -13.16
C ASP A 413 8.31 -17.04 -14.57
N ARG A 414 9.56 -16.55 -14.67
CA ARG A 414 10.23 -16.29 -15.95
C ARG A 414 10.54 -17.59 -16.69
N SER A 415 11.13 -18.57 -16.01
CA SER A 415 11.49 -19.86 -16.62
C SER A 415 10.27 -20.60 -17.17
N ASN A 416 9.13 -20.48 -16.49
CA ASN A 416 7.87 -21.06 -16.94
C ASN A 416 7.16 -20.26 -18.07
N GLN A 417 7.57 -19.02 -18.36
CA GLN A 417 7.17 -18.35 -19.61
C GLN A 417 7.93 -18.94 -20.80
N GLY A 418 9.24 -19.18 -20.65
CA GLY A 418 10.09 -19.76 -21.70
C GLY A 418 9.61 -21.14 -22.18
N LYS A 419 9.15 -21.99 -21.27
CA LYS A 419 8.58 -23.30 -21.60
C LYS A 419 7.26 -23.22 -22.38
N LYS A 420 6.44 -22.17 -22.16
CA LYS A 420 5.21 -21.97 -22.94
C LYS A 420 5.49 -21.39 -24.33
N SER A 421 6.47 -20.50 -24.49
CA SER A 421 6.86 -19.98 -25.81
C SER A 421 7.46 -21.07 -26.70
N LEU A 422 8.30 -21.97 -26.15
CA LEU A 422 8.81 -23.14 -26.87
C LEU A 422 7.71 -24.14 -27.24
N CYS A 423 6.73 -24.37 -26.36
CA CYS A 423 5.62 -25.28 -26.64
C CYS A 423 4.62 -24.69 -27.66
N ILE A 424 4.51 -23.36 -27.76
CA ILE A 424 3.71 -22.68 -28.79
C ILE A 424 4.44 -22.74 -30.15
N GLN A 425 5.76 -22.50 -30.19
CA GLN A 425 6.58 -22.64 -31.40
C GLN A 425 6.63 -24.08 -31.93
N GLN A 426 6.78 -25.08 -31.05
CA GLN A 426 6.73 -26.49 -31.46
C GLN A 426 5.36 -26.90 -31.97
N LYS A 427 4.26 -26.35 -31.42
CA LYS A 427 2.91 -26.58 -31.95
C LYS A 427 2.63 -25.86 -33.27
N THR A 428 3.26 -24.71 -33.53
CA THR A 428 3.13 -24.03 -34.84
C THR A 428 3.96 -24.71 -35.92
N ASN A 429 5.14 -25.22 -35.58
CA ASN A 429 5.97 -25.98 -36.52
C ASN A 429 5.37 -27.36 -36.85
N ALA A 430 4.83 -28.09 -35.87
CA ALA A 430 4.15 -29.37 -36.11
C ALA A 430 2.84 -29.21 -36.92
N HIS A 431 2.21 -28.04 -36.91
CA HIS A 431 1.01 -27.76 -37.72
C HIS A 431 1.34 -27.34 -39.16
N ASN A 432 2.57 -26.88 -39.40
CA ASN A 432 3.06 -26.56 -40.74
C ASN A 432 3.71 -27.78 -41.42
N GLU A 433 4.33 -28.69 -40.66
CA GLU A 433 4.87 -29.96 -41.19
C GLU A 433 3.79 -31.02 -41.48
N SER A 434 2.58 -30.86 -40.94
CA SER A 434 1.41 -31.72 -41.28
C SER A 434 0.56 -31.17 -42.42
N ARG A 435 0.96 -30.05 -43.03
CA ARG A 435 0.32 -29.41 -44.18
C ARG A 435 1.26 -29.25 -45.39
N ALA A 436 2.45 -29.82 -45.32
CA ALA A 436 3.42 -29.89 -46.42
C ALA A 436 3.43 -31.28 -47.03
#